data_AF-A0A3S2N751-F1
#
_entry.id   AF-A0A3S2N751-F1
#
_cell.length_a   1.000
_cell.length_b   1.000
_cell.length_c   1.000
_cell.angle_alpha   90.00
_cell.angle_beta   90.00
_cell.angle_gamma   90.00
#
_symmetry.space_group_name_H-M   'P 1'
#
loop_
_entity.id
_entity.type
_entity.pdbx_description
1 polymer ?
#
loop_
_entity_poly.entity_id
_entity_poly.type
_entity_poly.pdbx_seq_one_letter_code
_entity_poly.pdbx_strand_id
1 'polypeptide(L)'
;MDLFPTVVRLSGAAVPQDRVIDGHDLMDLLQGREERSRHEFLFHYCNSYLNAVRWHPRNSSSVWKAFFFTPNFYPEGQAACFHTHVCFCTPDYVTHHDPPLLFDLSRDPSESRPLTADTEPAFWSVVAAMKGAAESHRTSVQPVESQFSAEKLMWKPWLQPCCSSFRQLCQCQQEPEPVPSAPHARL
;
A
#
# COMPACT_ATOMS: atom_id res chain seq x y z
N MET A 1 -7.10 2.10 -0.16
CA MET A 1 -7.44 3.30 -0.97
C MET A 1 -8.94 3.35 -1.25
N ASP A 2 -9.56 2.22 -1.59
CA ASP A 2 -10.99 2.12 -1.95
C ASP A 2 -12.01 2.55 -0.89
N LEU A 3 -11.66 2.49 0.40
CA LEU A 3 -12.56 2.97 1.46
C LEU A 3 -12.89 4.46 1.29
N PHE A 4 -11.94 5.27 0.81
CA PHE A 4 -12.14 6.71 0.60
C PHE A 4 -13.32 7.01 -0.35
N PRO A 5 -13.29 6.62 -1.63
CA PRO A 5 -14.41 6.90 -2.54
C PRO A 5 -15.71 6.19 -2.13
N THR A 6 -15.62 5.01 -1.50
CA THR A 6 -16.78 4.28 -1.00
C THR A 6 -17.52 5.07 0.09
N VAL A 7 -16.80 5.59 1.10
CA VAL A 7 -17.40 6.39 2.18
C VAL A 7 -17.88 7.74 1.68
N VAL A 8 -17.14 8.39 0.78
CA VAL A 8 -17.56 9.66 0.14
C VAL A 8 -18.90 9.48 -0.58
N ARG A 9 -19.08 8.37 -1.31
CA ARG A 9 -20.36 8.05 -1.93
C ARG A 9 -21.47 7.81 -0.90
N LEU A 10 -21.19 7.04 0.15
CA LEU A 10 -22.16 6.74 1.20
C LEU A 10 -22.64 7.97 1.95
N SER A 11 -21.79 8.99 2.10
CA SER A 11 -22.18 10.27 2.72
C SER A 11 -22.94 11.21 1.77
N GLY A 12 -23.11 10.84 0.49
CA GLY A 12 -23.70 11.69 -0.54
C GLY A 12 -22.77 12.81 -1.03
N ALA A 13 -21.50 12.79 -0.65
CA ALA A 13 -20.50 13.75 -1.11
C ALA A 13 -19.92 13.36 -2.48
N ALA A 14 -19.20 14.28 -3.11
CA ALA A 14 -18.50 14.07 -4.37
C ALA A 14 -17.00 13.84 -4.16
N VAL A 15 -16.43 12.90 -4.90
CA VAL A 15 -14.98 12.67 -4.94
C VAL A 15 -14.29 13.85 -5.63
N PRO A 16 -13.11 14.32 -5.15
CA PRO A 16 -12.38 15.41 -5.79
C PRO A 16 -12.11 15.15 -7.28
N GLN A 17 -12.24 16.18 -8.11
CA GLN A 17 -12.05 16.11 -9.57
C GLN A 17 -10.75 16.78 -10.03
N ASP A 18 -10.01 17.42 -9.11
CA ASP A 18 -8.77 18.14 -9.35
C ASP A 18 -7.53 17.24 -9.33
N ARG A 19 -7.70 15.95 -9.00
CA ARG A 19 -6.62 14.97 -8.87
C ARG A 19 -7.11 13.57 -9.18
N VAL A 20 -6.18 12.71 -9.58
CA VAL A 20 -6.44 11.27 -9.75
C VAL A 20 -6.66 10.63 -8.38
N ILE A 21 -7.67 9.77 -8.31
CA ILE A 21 -7.98 8.95 -7.12
C ILE A 21 -7.79 7.49 -7.51
N ASP A 22 -6.77 6.85 -6.95
CA ASP A 22 -6.48 5.44 -7.22
C ASP A 22 -7.54 4.50 -6.64
N GLY A 23 -8.26 4.93 -5.61
CA GLY A 23 -9.33 4.13 -5.02
C GLY A 23 -10.54 4.02 -5.94
N HIS A 24 -11.24 2.89 -5.87
CA HIS A 24 -12.54 2.70 -6.50
C HIS A 24 -13.65 2.51 -5.46
N ASP A 25 -14.83 3.02 -5.76
CA ASP A 25 -16.04 2.73 -4.97
C ASP A 25 -16.35 1.24 -5.03
N LEU A 26 -16.54 0.62 -3.86
CA LEU A 26 -16.80 -0.81 -3.71
C LEU A 26 -18.28 -1.12 -3.49
N MET A 27 -19.18 -0.13 -3.45
CA MET A 27 -20.59 -0.39 -3.10
C MET A 27 -21.27 -1.42 -4.00
N ASP A 28 -21.04 -1.37 -5.32
CA ASP A 28 -21.63 -2.33 -6.23
C ASP A 28 -21.07 -3.76 -6.01
N LEU A 29 -19.80 -3.89 -5.65
CA LEU A 29 -19.18 -5.17 -5.29
C LEU A 29 -19.75 -5.70 -3.96
N LEU A 30 -19.84 -4.85 -2.93
CA LEU A 30 -20.35 -5.21 -1.60
C LEU A 30 -21.83 -5.57 -1.62
N GLN A 31 -22.60 -4.99 -2.54
CA GLN A 31 -24.02 -5.27 -2.74
C GLN A 31 -24.26 -6.46 -3.70
N GLY A 32 -23.20 -7.08 -4.22
CA GLY A 32 -23.30 -8.21 -5.15
C GLY A 32 -23.86 -7.83 -6.53
N ARG A 33 -23.83 -6.55 -6.90
CA ARG A 33 -24.21 -6.08 -8.25
C ARG A 33 -23.10 -6.27 -9.26
N GLU A 34 -21.86 -6.30 -8.78
CA GLU A 34 -20.67 -6.62 -9.56
C GLU A 34 -19.97 -7.80 -8.89
N GLU A 35 -19.52 -8.77 -9.68
CA GLU A 35 -18.79 -9.94 -9.15
C GLU A 35 -17.30 -9.63 -8.91
N ARG A 36 -16.79 -8.55 -9.52
CA ARG A 36 -15.35 -8.26 -9.56
C ARG A 36 -15.06 -6.80 -9.36
N SER A 37 -13.98 -6.53 -8.61
CA SER A 37 -13.46 -5.17 -8.45
C SER A 37 -13.03 -4.57 -9.79
N ARG A 38 -13.13 -3.24 -9.89
CA ARG A 38 -12.65 -2.47 -11.06
C ARG A 38 -11.13 -2.48 -11.20
N HIS A 39 -10.41 -2.88 -10.15
CA HIS A 39 -8.96 -3.03 -10.13
C HIS A 39 -8.49 -4.18 -11.01
N GLU A 40 -7.99 -3.83 -12.19
CA GLU A 40 -7.22 -4.75 -13.03
C GLU A 40 -5.74 -4.75 -12.64
N PHE A 41 -5.17 -3.58 -12.39
CA PHE A 41 -3.79 -3.42 -11.90
C PHE A 41 -3.76 -2.84 -10.50
N LEU A 42 -2.85 -3.35 -9.66
CA LEU A 42 -2.49 -2.77 -8.37
C LEU A 42 -0.97 -2.61 -8.32
N PHE A 43 -0.51 -1.44 -7.87
CA PHE A 43 0.90 -1.10 -7.79
C PHE A 43 1.36 -1.20 -6.34
N HIS A 44 2.41 -1.99 -6.10
CA HIS A 44 2.98 -2.21 -4.78
C HIS A 44 4.25 -1.38 -4.66
N TYR A 45 4.17 -0.30 -3.90
CA TYR A 45 5.33 0.54 -3.59
C TYR A 45 6.02 0.05 -2.32
N CYS A 46 7.34 0.17 -2.31
CA CYS A 46 8.11 0.22 -1.07
C CYS A 46 8.74 1.61 -0.94
N ASN A 47 8.21 2.41 -0.01
CA ASN A 47 8.49 3.85 0.06
C ASN A 47 8.26 4.51 -1.31
N SER A 48 9.27 5.20 -1.86
CA SER A 48 9.21 5.85 -3.17
C SER A 48 9.53 4.91 -4.35
N TYR A 49 9.84 3.64 -4.10
CA TYR A 49 10.28 2.69 -5.13
C TYR A 49 9.11 1.78 -5.52
N LEU A 50 8.77 1.73 -6.81
CA LEU A 50 7.78 0.78 -7.31
C LEU A 50 8.37 -0.64 -7.27
N ASN A 51 7.92 -1.46 -6.33
CA ASN A 51 8.47 -2.78 -6.05
C ASN A 51 7.86 -3.86 -6.93
N ALA A 52 6.53 -3.89 -7.02
CA ALA A 52 5.82 -4.92 -7.75
C ALA A 52 4.54 -4.39 -8.40
N VAL A 53 4.07 -5.12 -9.39
CA VAL A 53 2.75 -4.94 -10.01
C VAL A 53 1.96 -6.21 -9.79
N ARG A 54 0.70 -6.08 -9.39
CA ARG A 54 -0.28 -7.16 -9.43
C ARG A 54 -1.26 -6.88 -10.56
N TRP A 55 -1.51 -7.87 -11.40
CA TRP A 55 -2.43 -7.79 -12.51
C TRP A 55 -3.44 -8.93 -12.46
N HIS A 56 -4.72 -8.58 -12.50
CA HIS A 56 -5.83 -9.50 -12.60
C HIS A 56 -6.55 -9.16 -13.92
N PRO A 57 -6.26 -9.87 -15.03
CA PRO A 57 -6.83 -9.58 -16.36
C PRO A 57 -8.34 -9.86 -16.39
N ARG A 58 -9.15 -9.00 -17.01
CA ARG A 58 -10.64 -9.12 -16.99
C ARG A 58 -11.17 -10.47 -17.50
N ASN A 59 -10.53 -11.02 -18.52
CA ASN A 59 -10.94 -12.26 -19.17
C ASN A 59 -10.25 -13.51 -18.61
N SER A 60 -9.65 -13.41 -17.42
CA SER A 60 -8.97 -14.51 -16.75
C SER A 60 -9.24 -14.50 -15.25
N SER A 61 -9.19 -15.68 -14.64
CA SER A 61 -9.18 -15.88 -13.19
C SER A 61 -7.76 -15.84 -12.60
N SER A 62 -6.72 -15.85 -13.44
CA SER A 62 -5.33 -15.80 -12.99
C SER A 62 -5.00 -14.43 -12.41
N VAL A 63 -4.21 -14.43 -11.34
CA VAL A 63 -3.76 -13.21 -10.68
C VAL A 63 -2.24 -13.21 -10.73
N TRP A 64 -1.69 -12.38 -11.61
CA TRP A 64 -0.25 -12.28 -11.80
C TRP A 64 0.35 -11.28 -10.84
N LYS A 65 1.56 -11.55 -10.35
CA LYS A 65 2.35 -10.57 -9.61
C LYS A 65 3.79 -10.61 -10.08
N ALA A 66 4.32 -9.45 -10.45
CA ALA A 66 5.67 -9.29 -10.95
C ALA A 66 6.46 -8.38 -10.02
N PHE A 67 7.59 -8.86 -9.50
CA PHE A 67 8.51 -8.09 -8.67
C PHE A 67 9.68 -7.57 -9.51
N PHE A 68 9.87 -6.25 -9.51
CA PHE A 68 11.04 -5.61 -10.12
C PHE A 68 12.30 -5.75 -9.26
N PHE A 69 12.11 -5.88 -7.94
CA PHE A 69 13.18 -6.18 -7.00
C PHE A 69 12.63 -6.91 -5.77
N THR A 70 13.50 -7.61 -5.05
CA THR A 70 13.17 -8.25 -3.76
C THR A 70 14.19 -7.86 -2.70
N PRO A 71 13.81 -7.80 -1.42
CA PRO A 71 14.76 -7.56 -0.34
C PRO A 71 15.84 -8.66 -0.28
N ASN A 72 17.04 -8.27 0.13
CA ASN A 72 18.10 -9.21 0.47
C ASN A 72 17.83 -9.77 1.87
N PHE A 73 17.15 -10.92 1.91
CA PHE A 73 16.77 -11.55 3.16
C PHE A 73 17.98 -12.04 3.95
N TYR A 74 17.89 -11.95 5.28
CA TYR A 74 18.89 -12.47 6.20
C TYR A 74 18.22 -12.96 7.49
N PRO A 75 18.45 -14.22 7.91
CA PRO A 75 19.29 -15.21 7.23
C PRO A 75 18.66 -15.70 5.92
N GLU A 76 19.48 -16.20 5.00
CA GLU A 76 19.02 -16.69 3.69
C GLU A 76 17.94 -17.77 3.85
N GLY A 77 16.96 -17.76 2.93
CA GLY A 77 15.84 -18.70 2.94
C GLY A 77 14.73 -18.37 3.95
N GLN A 78 14.88 -17.33 4.76
CA GLN A 78 13.79 -16.78 5.58
C GLN A 78 13.24 -15.52 4.93
N ALA A 79 11.93 -15.31 4.90
CA ALA A 79 11.32 -14.10 4.37
C ALA A 79 11.41 -12.92 5.38
N ALA A 80 12.62 -12.63 5.87
CA ALA A 80 12.88 -11.66 6.94
C ALA A 80 14.26 -10.99 6.78
N CYS A 81 14.41 -9.80 7.37
CA CYS A 81 15.64 -9.03 7.39
C CYS A 81 16.09 -8.78 8.83
N PHE A 82 16.61 -9.82 9.50
CA PHE A 82 16.99 -9.76 10.92
C PHE A 82 18.18 -8.82 11.19
N HIS A 83 19.06 -8.61 10.21
CA HIS A 83 20.24 -7.76 10.32
C HIS A 83 19.90 -6.27 10.49
N THR A 84 18.80 -5.82 9.92
CA THR A 84 18.31 -4.43 9.96
C THR A 84 17.01 -4.27 10.73
N HIS A 85 16.47 -5.36 11.29
CA HIS A 85 15.14 -5.50 11.89
C HIS A 85 13.95 -5.27 10.94
N VAL A 86 14.15 -4.56 9.82
CA VAL A 86 13.17 -4.30 8.76
C VAL A 86 13.83 -4.43 7.39
N CYS A 87 13.08 -4.90 6.40
CA CYS A 87 13.57 -4.97 5.03
C CYS A 87 13.52 -3.58 4.36
N PHE A 88 14.67 -3.06 3.99
CA PHE A 88 14.78 -1.81 3.23
C PHE A 88 14.61 -2.04 1.73
N CYS A 89 14.40 -0.94 1.01
CA CYS A 89 14.13 -0.94 -0.43
C CYS A 89 15.07 -0.01 -1.22
N THR A 90 16.13 0.46 -0.58
CA THR A 90 17.22 1.18 -1.24
C THR A 90 18.12 0.18 -1.97
N PRO A 91 18.86 0.62 -3.01
CA PRO A 91 19.65 -0.27 -3.87
C PRO A 91 20.59 -1.23 -3.13
N ASP A 92 21.19 -0.81 -2.02
CA ASP A 92 22.14 -1.64 -1.26
C ASP A 92 21.50 -2.82 -0.51
N TYR A 93 20.17 -2.82 -0.35
CA TYR A 93 19.43 -3.82 0.43
C TYR A 93 18.47 -4.68 -0.41
N VAL A 94 18.54 -4.55 -1.74
CA VAL A 94 17.64 -5.26 -2.66
C VAL A 94 18.40 -5.93 -3.80
N THR A 95 17.80 -6.95 -4.38
CA THR A 95 18.21 -7.55 -5.65
C THR A 95 17.19 -7.18 -6.72
N HIS A 96 17.65 -6.54 -7.80
CA HIS A 96 16.83 -6.20 -8.96
C HIS A 96 16.74 -7.37 -9.94
N HIS A 97 15.58 -7.48 -10.62
CA HIS A 97 15.28 -8.59 -11.53
C HIS A 97 14.93 -8.08 -12.92
N ASP A 98 15.64 -8.58 -13.94
CA ASP A 98 15.28 -8.37 -15.35
C ASP A 98 15.48 -9.67 -16.16
N PRO A 99 14.40 -10.33 -16.63
CA PRO A 99 13.00 -9.95 -16.45
C PRO A 99 12.53 -9.99 -14.97
N PRO A 100 11.46 -9.26 -14.61
CA PRO A 100 10.89 -9.28 -13.27
C PRO A 100 10.51 -10.70 -12.83
N LEU A 101 10.64 -11.00 -11.53
CA LEU A 101 10.16 -12.28 -10.99
C LEU A 101 8.65 -12.34 -11.07
N LEU A 102 8.12 -13.30 -11.82
CA LEU A 102 6.69 -13.46 -12.08
C LEU A 102 6.12 -14.62 -11.24
N PHE A 103 4.94 -14.40 -10.66
CA PHE A 103 4.17 -15.41 -9.94
C PHE A 103 2.71 -15.38 -10.40
N ASP A 104 2.05 -16.53 -10.32
CA ASP A 104 0.60 -16.65 -10.47
C ASP A 104 -0.02 -16.93 -9.09
N LEU A 105 -0.51 -15.89 -8.44
CA LEU A 105 -1.13 -15.95 -7.11
C LEU A 105 -2.40 -16.80 -7.07
N SER A 106 -3.03 -17.07 -8.23
CA SER A 106 -4.18 -17.99 -8.28
C SER A 106 -3.77 -19.45 -8.06
N ARG A 107 -2.55 -19.82 -8.47
CA ARG A 107 -1.99 -21.17 -8.33
C ARG A 107 -1.02 -21.28 -7.14
N ASP A 108 -0.28 -20.22 -6.86
CA ASP A 108 0.69 -20.14 -5.77
C ASP A 108 0.50 -18.84 -4.96
N PRO A 109 -0.46 -18.83 -4.02
CA PRO A 109 -0.65 -17.70 -3.11
C PRO A 109 0.55 -17.43 -2.20
N SER A 110 1.47 -18.41 -2.05
CA SER A 110 2.64 -18.30 -1.18
C SER A 110 3.84 -17.61 -1.84
N GLU A 111 3.76 -17.35 -3.16
CA GLU A 111 4.83 -16.70 -3.92
C GLU A 111 6.18 -17.45 -3.81
N SER A 112 6.12 -18.78 -3.76
CA SER A 112 7.26 -19.66 -3.52
C SER A 112 7.89 -20.22 -4.80
N ARG A 113 7.14 -20.23 -5.91
CA ARG A 113 7.55 -20.82 -7.19
C ARG A 113 7.52 -19.77 -8.30
N PRO A 114 8.66 -19.11 -8.59
CA PRO A 114 8.72 -18.15 -9.67
C PRO A 114 8.52 -18.84 -11.02
N LEU A 115 7.80 -18.17 -11.90
CA LEU A 115 7.56 -18.60 -13.28
C LEU A 115 8.67 -18.09 -14.19
N THR A 116 8.91 -18.84 -15.25
CA THR A 116 9.91 -18.57 -16.28
C THR A 116 9.30 -18.78 -17.66
N ALA A 117 10.00 -18.37 -18.72
CA ALA A 117 9.56 -18.61 -20.09
C ALA A 117 9.41 -20.11 -20.43
N ASP A 118 10.12 -21.00 -19.73
CA ASP A 118 10.02 -22.45 -19.93
C ASP A 118 8.80 -23.06 -19.24
N THR A 119 8.34 -22.44 -18.15
CA THR A 119 7.26 -22.97 -17.30
C THR A 119 5.92 -22.30 -17.55
N GLU A 120 5.90 -21.12 -18.17
CA GLU A 120 4.69 -20.37 -18.49
C GLU A 120 4.75 -19.86 -19.94
N PRO A 121 3.98 -20.44 -20.88
CA PRO A 121 3.98 -20.01 -22.28
C PRO A 121 3.61 -18.54 -22.48
N ALA A 122 2.78 -17.97 -21.59
CA ALA A 122 2.38 -16.57 -21.65
C ALA A 122 3.37 -15.62 -20.94
N PHE A 123 4.52 -16.11 -20.45
CA PHE A 123 5.45 -15.34 -19.63
C PHE A 123 5.79 -13.97 -20.21
N TRP A 124 6.22 -13.92 -21.48
CA TRP A 124 6.64 -12.67 -22.11
C TRP A 124 5.49 -11.70 -22.34
N SER A 125 4.28 -12.18 -22.69
CA SER A 125 3.13 -11.31 -22.90
C SER A 125 2.61 -10.73 -21.59
N VAL A 126 2.59 -11.54 -20.51
CA VAL A 126 2.23 -11.10 -19.16
C VAL A 126 3.23 -10.06 -18.65
N VAL A 127 4.53 -10.36 -18.72
CA VAL A 127 5.60 -9.44 -18.28
C VAL A 127 5.54 -8.13 -19.07
N ALA A 128 5.32 -8.18 -20.39
CA ALA A 128 5.20 -6.99 -21.23
C ALA A 128 3.99 -6.12 -20.83
N ALA A 129 2.82 -6.73 -20.60
CA ALA A 129 1.63 -6.02 -20.16
C ALA A 129 1.85 -5.32 -18.80
N MET A 130 2.48 -6.02 -17.86
CA MET A 130 2.75 -5.50 -16.52
C MET A 130 3.83 -4.40 -16.52
N LYS A 131 4.88 -4.54 -17.33
CA LYS A 131 5.89 -3.47 -17.54
C LYS A 131 5.23 -2.22 -18.16
N GLY A 132 4.42 -2.38 -19.19
CA GLY A 132 3.71 -1.27 -19.83
C GLY A 132 2.74 -0.54 -18.88
N ALA A 133 2.03 -1.29 -18.02
CA ALA A 133 1.19 -0.71 -16.98
C ALA A 133 2.01 0.05 -15.92
N ALA A 134 3.14 -0.50 -15.48
CA ALA A 134 4.05 0.17 -14.55
C ALA A 134 4.60 1.48 -15.11
N GLU A 135 5.02 1.49 -16.39
CA GLU A 135 5.50 2.67 -17.08
C GLU A 135 4.41 3.74 -17.20
N SER A 136 3.22 3.34 -17.66
CA SER A 136 2.07 4.25 -17.76
C SER A 136 1.73 4.87 -16.39
N HIS A 137 1.67 4.05 -15.34
CA HIS A 137 1.45 4.54 -13.97
C HIS A 137 2.55 5.51 -13.54
N ARG A 138 3.83 5.16 -13.71
CA ARG A 138 4.96 6.03 -13.35
C ARG A 138 4.90 7.39 -14.05
N THR A 139 4.45 7.45 -15.31
CA THR A 139 4.28 8.72 -16.03
C THR A 139 3.10 9.56 -15.52
N SER A 140 2.07 8.92 -14.93
CA SER A 140 0.91 9.61 -14.35
C SER A 140 1.18 10.19 -12.96
N VAL A 141 2.16 9.66 -12.23
CA VAL A 141 2.51 10.12 -10.88
C VAL A 141 3.28 11.42 -10.95
N GLN A 142 2.64 12.52 -10.54
CA GLN A 142 3.28 13.82 -10.45
C GLN A 142 4.29 13.84 -9.29
N PRO A 143 5.53 14.30 -9.51
CA PRO A 143 6.49 14.48 -8.44
C PRO A 143 5.96 15.48 -7.41
N VAL A 144 5.95 15.09 -6.14
CA VAL A 144 5.59 15.94 -5.01
C VAL A 144 6.76 16.08 -4.05
N GLU A 145 6.72 17.11 -3.22
CA GLU A 145 7.72 17.31 -2.19
C GLU A 145 7.73 16.12 -1.21
N SER A 146 8.90 15.54 -0.98
CA SER A 146 9.06 14.48 0.01
C SER A 146 8.70 14.98 1.40
N GLN A 147 7.73 14.34 2.05
CA GLN A 147 7.41 14.58 3.45
C GLN A 147 8.32 13.80 4.42
N PHE A 148 9.14 12.89 3.88
CA PHE A 148 10.09 12.06 4.61
C PHE A 148 11.54 12.44 4.28
N SER A 149 11.80 13.71 3.99
CA SER A 149 13.18 14.21 3.85
C SER A 149 13.87 14.22 5.22
N ALA A 150 15.22 14.16 5.22
CA ALA A 150 16.00 14.20 6.45
C ALA A 150 15.64 15.43 7.32
N GLU A 151 15.48 16.60 6.70
CA GLU A 151 15.11 17.83 7.40
C GLU A 151 13.72 17.78 8.07
N LYS A 152 12.75 17.11 7.43
CA LYS A 152 11.40 16.97 7.98
C LYS A 152 11.29 15.90 9.05
N LEU A 153 12.16 14.90 9.00
CA LEU A 153 12.23 13.82 9.99
C LEU A 153 13.07 14.17 11.23
N MET A 154 13.98 15.14 11.13
CA MET A 154 14.73 15.61 12.29
C MET A 154 13.79 16.10 13.39
N TRP A 155 14.04 15.67 14.63
CA TRP A 155 13.26 16.10 15.79
C TRP A 155 13.38 17.61 15.96
N LYS A 156 12.22 18.28 16.02
CA LYS A 156 12.12 19.73 16.18
C LYS A 156 11.64 20.05 17.60
N PRO A 157 12.53 20.49 18.52
CA PRO A 157 12.15 20.76 19.92
C PRO A 157 10.97 21.72 20.04
N TRP A 158 10.86 22.70 19.13
CA TRP A 158 9.81 23.72 19.12
C TRP A 158 8.46 23.24 18.56
N LEU A 159 8.36 22.02 18.03
CA LEU A 159 7.09 21.43 17.57
C LEU A 159 6.51 20.39 18.53
N GLN A 160 7.14 20.18 19.70
CA GLN A 160 6.68 19.15 20.63
C GLN A 160 5.50 19.67 21.46
N PRO A 161 4.35 18.99 21.46
CA PRO A 161 3.28 19.32 22.40
C PRO A 161 3.81 19.02 23.82
N CYS A 162 3.94 20.05 24.64
CA CYS A 162 4.47 19.93 25.99
C CYS A 162 3.62 20.74 26.95
N CYS A 163 2.96 20.03 27.87
CA CYS A 163 2.25 20.62 28.98
C CYS A 163 3.24 20.82 30.13
N SER A 164 3.59 22.06 30.43
CA SER A 164 4.52 22.38 31.52
C SER A 164 3.84 23.25 32.57
N SER A 165 4.21 23.04 33.82
CA SER A 165 3.89 23.92 34.94
C SER A 165 5.19 24.42 35.58
N PHE A 166 5.09 25.39 36.47
CA PHE A 166 6.25 25.92 37.21
C PHE A 166 6.99 24.87 38.05
N ARG A 167 6.38 23.70 38.32
CA ARG A 167 6.99 22.59 39.07
C ARG A 167 7.35 21.39 38.20
N GLN A 168 6.90 21.33 36.95
CA GLN A 168 6.98 20.14 36.12
C GLN A 168 7.17 20.50 34.65
N LEU A 169 8.21 19.97 34.01
CA LEU A 169 8.46 20.17 32.59
C LEU A 169 7.86 19.00 31.80
N CYS A 170 6.97 19.31 30.85
CA CYS A 170 6.29 18.32 30.00
C CYS A 170 5.58 17.20 30.80
N GLN A 171 4.92 17.55 31.90
CA GLN A 171 4.05 16.65 32.65
C GLN A 171 2.64 17.25 32.75
N CYS A 172 1.65 16.42 32.44
CA CYS A 172 0.24 16.78 32.48
C CYS A 172 -0.53 15.67 33.21
N GLN A 173 -1.50 16.03 34.05
CA GLN A 173 -2.50 15.11 34.60
C GLN A 173 -3.88 15.48 34.02
N GLN A 174 -4.71 14.47 33.73
CA GLN A 174 -5.97 14.57 32.96
C GLN A 174 -7.11 15.34 33.64
N GLU A 175 -8.11 15.70 32.83
CA GLU A 175 -9.44 16.16 33.27
C GLU A 175 -10.22 15.06 34.04
N PRO A 176 -11.03 15.42 35.05
CA PRO A 176 -12.00 14.51 35.65
C PRO A 176 -13.21 14.23 34.73
N GLU A 177 -13.78 13.02 34.84
CA GLU A 177 -14.82 12.50 33.94
C GLU A 177 -16.14 13.31 33.90
N PRO A 178 -16.92 13.21 32.81
CA PRO A 178 -18.27 13.73 32.77
C PRO A 178 -19.15 13.05 33.83
N VAL A 179 -19.84 13.85 34.65
CA VAL A 179 -20.81 13.34 35.63
C VAL A 179 -21.96 12.64 34.89
N PRO A 180 -22.33 11.40 35.24
CA PRO A 180 -23.40 10.68 34.55
C PRO A 180 -24.76 11.36 34.75
N SER A 181 -25.48 11.62 33.65
CA SER A 181 -26.89 11.98 33.72
C SER A 181 -27.71 10.78 34.22
N ALA A 182 -28.60 11.04 35.18
CA ALA A 182 -29.46 10.07 35.87
C ALA A 182 -30.20 9.11 34.90
N PRO A 183 -30.55 7.88 35.36
CA PRO A 183 -31.10 6.85 34.49
C PRO A 183 -32.47 7.26 33.93
N HIS A 184 -32.63 7.15 32.60
CA HIS A 184 -33.96 7.15 32.00
C HIS A 184 -34.74 5.93 32.51
N ALA A 185 -35.79 6.18 33.28
CA ALA A 185 -36.77 5.17 33.65
C ALA A 185 -37.37 4.57 32.37
N ARG A 186 -37.34 3.23 32.27
CA ARG A 186 -38.02 2.48 31.21
C ARG A 186 -39.53 2.71 31.32
N LEU A 187 -40.17 3.00 30.18
CA LEU A 187 -41.59 2.72 29.93
C LEU A 187 -41.68 1.66 28.86
#